data_AF-A0A9P7ZWG9-F1
#
_entry.id   AF-A0A9P7ZWG9-F1
#
_cell.length_a   1.000
_cell.length_b   1.000
_cell.length_c   1.000
_cell.angle_alpha   90.00
_cell.angle_beta   90.00
_cell.angle_gamma   90.00
#
_symmetry.space_group_name_H-M   'P 1'
#
loop_
_entity.id
_entity.type
_entity.pdbx_description
1 polymer ?
#
loop_
_entity_poly.entity_id
_entity_poly.type
_entity_poly.pdbx_seq_one_letter_code
_entity_poly.pdbx_strand_id
1 'polypeptide(L)'
;MQHSYVQQVLDMFIHSSGLGARRKGRFTTHCLRQGGAQPHFMFAKEKWSLKALKRWGGWTEGEQVGKIMRYLLDEFVRYEND
;
A
#
# COMPACT_ATOMS: atom_id res chain seq x y z
N MET A 1 7.87 10.23 18.34
CA MET A 1 6.68 10.73 17.62
C MET A 1 5.53 9.79 17.94
N GLN A 2 4.46 10.24 18.60
CA GLN A 2 3.34 9.35 18.96
C GLN A 2 2.59 8.94 17.69
N HIS A 3 2.27 7.65 17.56
CA HIS A 3 1.55 7.06 16.43
C HIS A 3 0.23 7.78 16.10
N SER A 4 -0.41 8.38 17.11
CA SER A 4 -1.62 9.19 17.00
C SER A 4 -1.45 10.44 16.13
N TYR A 5 -0.31 11.13 16.22
CA TYR A 5 -0.09 12.38 15.48
C TYR A 5 0.04 12.14 13.97
N VAL A 6 0.78 11.11 13.57
CA VAL A 6 0.95 10.77 12.14
C VAL A 6 -0.40 10.38 11.53
N GLN A 7 -1.22 9.62 12.26
CA GLN A 7 -2.55 9.25 11.78
C GLN A 7 -3.48 10.46 11.67
N GLN A 8 -3.42 11.43 12.58
CA GLN A 8 -4.21 12.67 12.48
C GLN A 8 -3.85 13.48 11.24
N VAL A 9 -2.56 13.61 10.94
CA VAL A 9 -2.07 14.29 9.73
C VAL A 9 -2.54 13.54 8.47
N LEU A 10 -2.50 12.21 8.48
CA LEU A 10 -3.01 11.40 7.37
C LEU A 10 -4.52 11.59 7.17
N ASP A 11 -5.29 11.54 8.25
CA ASP A 11 -6.75 11.72 8.19
C ASP A 11 -7.09 13.12 7.61
N MET A 12 -6.31 14.15 7.95
CA MET A 12 -6.43 15.50 7.35
C MET A 12 -6.17 15.49 5.83
N PHE A 13 -5.07 14.89 5.37
CA PHE A 13 -4.77 14.82 3.93
C PHE A 13 -5.82 14.05 3.13
N ILE A 14 -6.32 12.95 3.68
CA ILE A 14 -7.36 12.13 3.05
C ILE A 14 -8.68 12.88 2.94
N HIS A 15 -9.02 13.66 3.96
CA HIS A 15 -10.19 14.54 3.91
C HIS A 15 -10.03 15.61 2.82
N SER A 16 -8.93 16.35 2.82
CA SER A 16 -8.70 17.45 1.87
C SER A 16 -8.55 16.99 0.41
N SER A 17 -8.07 15.76 0.18
CA SER A 17 -7.94 15.19 -1.16
C SER A 17 -9.24 14.60 -1.73
N GLY A 18 -10.31 14.49 -0.93
CA GLY A 18 -11.55 13.83 -1.32
C GLY A 18 -11.43 12.31 -1.49
N LEU A 19 -10.29 11.72 -1.12
CA LEU A 19 -10.05 10.28 -1.26
C LEU A 19 -11.00 9.43 -0.41
N GLY A 20 -11.45 9.97 0.74
CA GLY A 20 -12.44 9.30 1.59
C GLY A 20 -13.80 9.08 0.93
N ALA A 21 -14.15 9.87 -0.10
CA ALA A 21 -15.37 9.67 -0.88
C ALA A 21 -15.20 8.65 -2.02
N ARG A 22 -13.96 8.48 -2.52
CA ARG A 22 -13.64 7.59 -3.64
C ARG A 22 -13.36 6.15 -3.23
N ARG A 23 -12.82 5.93 -2.02
CA ARG A 23 -12.46 4.59 -1.53
C ARG A 23 -13.06 4.36 -0.15
N LYS A 24 -13.91 3.34 -0.01
CA LYS A 24 -14.46 2.95 1.29
C LYS A 24 -13.35 2.34 2.16
N GLY A 25 -13.02 2.99 3.28
CA GLY A 25 -12.07 2.48 4.27
C GLY A 25 -11.25 3.59 4.94
N ARG A 26 -10.59 3.26 6.05
CA ARG A 26 -9.66 4.17 6.72
C ARG A 26 -8.26 3.95 6.17
N PHE A 27 -7.67 5.00 5.62
CA PHE A 27 -6.27 4.98 5.23
C PHE A 27 -5.40 5.09 6.48
N THR A 28 -4.50 4.13 6.64
CA THR A 28 -3.55 4.09 7.76
C THR A 28 -2.13 4.19 7.24
N THR A 29 -1.18 4.41 8.14
CA THR A 29 0.26 4.29 7.84
C THR A 29 0.60 2.96 7.16
N HIS A 30 -0.09 1.88 7.54
CA HIS A 30 0.02 0.56 6.91
C HIS A 30 -0.42 0.57 5.43
N CYS A 31 -1.54 1.24 5.11
CA CYS A 31 -2.01 1.39 3.73
C CYS A 31 -1.00 2.09 2.83
N LEU A 32 -0.28 3.10 3.33
CA LEU A 32 0.73 3.81 2.55
C LEU A 32 1.97 2.97 2.28
N ARG A 33 2.41 2.16 3.23
CA ARG A 33 3.57 1.27 3.04
C ARG A 33 3.28 0.20 2.00
N GLN A 34 2.10 -0.41 2.08
CA GLN A 34 1.65 -1.40 1.11
C GLN A 34 1.37 -0.76 -0.26
N GLY A 35 0.63 0.35 -0.28
CA GLY A 35 0.27 1.09 -1.48
C GLY A 35 1.48 1.63 -2.23
N GLY A 36 2.50 2.12 -1.51
CA GLY A 36 3.73 2.63 -2.12
C GLY A 36 4.55 1.55 -2.83
N ALA A 37 4.37 0.27 -2.50
CA ALA A 37 5.06 -0.83 -3.18
C ALA A 37 4.40 -1.20 -4.52
N GLN A 38 3.08 -0.98 -4.65
CA GLN A 38 2.27 -1.46 -5.77
C GLN A 38 2.69 -0.85 -7.13
N PRO A 39 2.93 0.47 -7.28
CA PRO A 39 3.35 1.04 -8.56
C PRO A 39 4.68 0.49 -9.06
N HIS A 40 5.60 0.16 -8.13
CA HIS A 40 6.88 -0.45 -8.47
C HIS A 40 6.77 -1.91 -8.92
N PHE A 41 5.68 -2.58 -8.59
CA PHE A 41 5.34 -3.90 -9.10
C PHE A 41 4.55 -3.84 -10.42
N MET A 42 3.58 -2.92 -10.50
CA MET A 42 2.59 -2.90 -11.59
C MET A 42 3.04 -2.08 -12.80
N PHE A 43 3.62 -0.91 -12.58
CA PHE A 43 3.78 0.12 -13.63
C PHE A 43 5.22 0.55 -13.89
N ALA A 44 6.17 0.17 -13.02
CA ALA A 44 7.57 0.53 -13.23
C ALA A 44 8.15 -0.14 -14.49
N LYS A 45 8.92 0.63 -15.27
CA LYS A 45 9.68 0.14 -16.43
C LYS A 45 10.59 -1.02 -16.03
N GLU A 46 11.22 -0.90 -14.86
CA GLU A 46 11.95 -1.98 -14.20
C GLU A 46 11.23 -2.33 -12.90
N LYS A 47 10.55 -3.49 -12.91
CA LYS A 47 9.77 -3.96 -11.76
C LYS A 47 10.68 -4.32 -10.60
N TRP A 48 10.26 -3.96 -9.40
CA TRP A 48 11.00 -4.33 -8.21
C TRP A 48 10.95 -5.84 -7.97
N SER A 49 12.07 -6.40 -7.52
CA SER A 49 12.10 -7.78 -7.05
C SER A 49 11.21 -7.94 -5.81
N LEU A 50 10.70 -9.16 -5.58
CA LEU A 50 9.93 -9.47 -4.37
C LEU A 50 10.69 -9.19 -3.09
N LYS A 51 12.03 -9.28 -3.11
CA LYS A 51 12.89 -8.90 -1.99
C LYS A 51 12.86 -7.39 -1.72
N ALA A 52 12.93 -6.58 -2.77
CA ALA A 52 12.84 -5.12 -2.66
C ALA A 52 11.44 -4.67 -2.18
N LEU A 53 10.39 -5.28 -2.72
CA LEU A 53 9.01 -5.07 -2.26
C LEU A 53 8.88 -5.46 -0.78
N LYS A 54 9.33 -6.67 -0.40
CA LYS A 54 9.35 -7.13 1.00
C LYS A 54 9.96 -6.10 1.95
N ARG A 55 11.13 -5.58 1.58
CA ARG A 55 11.85 -4.56 2.36
C ARG A 55 11.07 -3.25 2.49
N TRP A 56 10.41 -2.81 1.43
CA TRP A 56 9.62 -1.57 1.42
C TRP A 56 8.35 -1.66 2.25
N GLY A 57 7.54 -2.68 2.02
CA GLY A 57 6.27 -2.87 2.74
C GLY A 57 6.47 -3.18 4.23
N GLY A 58 7.70 -3.47 4.65
CA GLY A 58 8.00 -3.82 6.04
C GLY A 58 7.46 -5.17 6.45
N TRP A 59 7.27 -6.06 5.47
CA TRP A 59 6.84 -7.43 5.73
C TRP A 59 7.93 -8.17 6.49
N THR A 60 7.51 -8.98 7.46
CA THR A 60 8.46 -9.74 8.29
C THR A 60 9.14 -10.82 7.45
N GLU A 61 10.37 -11.21 7.82
CA GLU A 61 11.14 -12.20 7.02
C GLU A 61 10.39 -13.53 6.89
N GLY A 62 9.70 -13.96 7.95
CA GLY A 62 8.87 -15.17 7.98
C GLY A 62 7.51 -15.06 7.29
N GLU A 63 7.15 -13.88 6.76
CA GLU A 63 5.89 -13.72 6.06
C GLU A 63 5.91 -14.46 4.72
N GLN A 64 4.91 -15.33 4.53
CA GLN A 64 4.85 -16.19 3.36
C GLN A 64 4.78 -15.35 2.08
N VAL A 65 5.69 -15.63 1.15
CA VAL A 65 5.76 -14.93 -0.16
C VAL A 65 4.41 -15.01 -0.90
N GLY A 66 3.70 -16.14 -0.77
CA GLY A 66 2.37 -16.30 -1.36
C GLY A 66 1.34 -15.29 -0.84
N LYS A 67 1.43 -14.86 0.42
CA LYS A 67 0.54 -13.84 1.00
C LYS A 67 0.81 -12.47 0.41
N ILE A 68 2.09 -12.11 0.23
CA ILE A 68 2.49 -10.85 -0.41
C ILE A 68 2.08 -10.84 -1.88
N MET A 69 2.33 -11.93 -2.60
CA MET A 69 1.90 -12.07 -3.99
C MET A 69 0.38 -11.94 -4.13
N ARG A 70 -0.39 -12.55 -3.23
CA ARG A 70 -1.84 -12.40 -3.23
C ARG A 70 -2.26 -10.94 -3.08
N TYR A 71 -1.70 -10.19 -2.12
CA TYR A 71 -2.02 -8.77 -1.97
C TYR A 71 -1.67 -7.94 -3.21
N LEU A 72 -0.55 -8.23 -3.86
CA LEU A 72 -0.12 -7.52 -5.07
C LEU A 72 -1.04 -7.86 -6.26
N LEU A 73 -1.39 -9.12 -6.43
CA LEU A 73 -2.27 -9.59 -7.50
C LEU A 73 -3.72 -9.15 -7.31
N ASP A 74 -4.25 -9.20 -6.08
CA ASP A 74 -5.61 -8.75 -5.77
C ASP A 74 -5.77 -7.26 -6.11
N GLU A 75 -4.77 -6.43 -5.80
CA GLU A 75 -4.80 -5.03 -6.20
C GLU A 75 -4.62 -4.84 -7.71
N PHE A 76 -3.74 -5.63 -8.33
CA PHE A 76 -3.56 -5.57 -9.78
C PHE A 76 -4.85 -5.88 -10.52
N VAL A 77 -5.55 -6.94 -10.13
CA VAL A 77 -6.85 -7.31 -10.68
C VAL A 77 -7.88 -6.21 -10.43
N ARG A 78 -7.92 -5.60 -9.24
CA ARG A 78 -8.84 -4.46 -8.99
C ARG A 78 -8.58 -3.31 -9.96
N TYR A 79 -7.31 -2.94 -10.17
CA TYR A 79 -6.94 -1.89 -11.11
C TYR A 79 -7.34 -2.21 -12.55
N GLU A 80 -7.21 -3.47 -12.99
CA GLU A 80 -7.64 -3.86 -14.34
C GLU A 80 -9.16 -3.83 -14.54
N ASN A 81 -9.95 -3.89 -13.46
CA ASN A 81 -11.41 -3.95 -13.51
C ASN A 81 -12.11 -2.62 -13.15
N ASP A 82 -11.36 -1.60 -12.73
CA ASP A 82 -11.83 -0.23 -12.46
C ASP A 82 -11.65 0.68 -13.70
#